data_AF-A0A7V3N5P3-F1
#
_entry.id   AF-A0A7V3N5P3-F1
#
_cell.length_a   1.000
_cell.length_b   1.000
_cell.length_c   1.000
_cell.angle_alpha   90.00
_cell.angle_beta   90.00
_cell.angle_gamma   90.00
#
_symmetry.space_group_name_H-M   'P 1'
#
loop_
_entity.id
_entity.type
_entity.pdbx_description
1 polymer ?
#
loop_
_entity_poly.entity_id
_entity_poly.type
_entity_poly.pdbx_seq_one_letter_code
_entity_poly.pdbx_strand_id
1 'polypeptide(L)'
;MEKIGESDQVEELFKTPQSEETKGEEKTVSESSSAQEKLYTLPDGRKVTAEQVYEEYQKLLPEFTRRSQELSELKKKTEIVEEDDTARQVREELKKHGVVFKDEFEQEKNRLVENLRRELEYEQRLKELEKEINGSDGRPPFKKDEVLAHMSKVPIYDPLKAYEDLHRTKLDEWKIQQFLAKKQGLSSYETVRGGSVGAPPPAAPKKSLGKMSDEEVRQLISEELSR
;
A
#
# COMPACT_ATOMS: atom_id res chain seq x y z
N MET A 1 -22.92 -11.36 -11.09
CA MET A 1 -21.92 -11.52 -10.00
C MET A 1 -22.09 -12.92 -9.44
N GLU A 2 -21.50 -13.90 -10.11
CA GLU A 2 -21.47 -15.29 -9.64
C GLU A 2 -20.23 -15.45 -8.75
N LYS A 3 -20.45 -15.89 -7.51
CA LYS A 3 -19.39 -16.30 -6.60
C LYS A 3 -19.30 -17.83 -6.67
N ILE A 4 -18.19 -18.32 -7.21
CA ILE A 4 -17.74 -19.71 -7.11
C ILE A 4 -16.49 -19.70 -6.23
N GLY A 5 -16.41 -20.67 -5.32
CA GLY A 5 -15.30 -20.93 -4.39
C GLY A 5 -15.88 -21.51 -3.10
N GLU A 6 -16.03 -22.83 -2.87
CA GLU A 6 -15.21 -23.99 -3.28
C GLU A 6 -13.76 -23.83 -2.83
N SER A 7 -13.14 -24.64 -1.97
CA SER A 7 -13.52 -25.76 -1.12
C SER A 7 -12.30 -25.93 -0.20
N ASP A 8 -12.45 -25.70 1.11
CA ASP A 8 -11.30 -25.61 2.03
C ASP A 8 -11.56 -26.40 3.32
N GLN A 9 -12.00 -27.65 3.17
CA GLN A 9 -12.26 -28.56 4.30
C GLN A 9 -12.00 -30.02 3.92
N VAL A 10 -10.73 -30.44 3.89
CA VAL A 10 -10.35 -31.87 4.03
C VAL A 10 -8.91 -31.98 4.54
N GLU A 11 -8.60 -31.39 5.69
CA GLU A 11 -7.33 -31.65 6.39
C GLU A 11 -7.53 -31.63 7.92
N GLU A 12 -8.37 -32.52 8.45
CA GLU A 12 -8.38 -32.74 9.91
C GLU A 12 -8.85 -34.16 10.30
N LEU A 13 -8.12 -35.20 9.89
CA LEU A 13 -8.48 -36.58 10.24
C LEU A 13 -7.27 -37.51 10.44
N PHE A 14 -6.22 -37.04 11.13
CA PHE A 14 -5.20 -37.91 11.72
C PHE A 14 -4.82 -37.44 13.13
N LYS A 15 -5.81 -37.48 14.03
CA LYS A 15 -5.58 -37.43 15.48
C LYS A 15 -5.23 -38.85 15.94
N THR A 16 -3.94 -39.12 16.08
CA THR A 16 -3.42 -40.32 16.74
C THR A 16 -4.00 -40.42 18.16
N PRO A 17 -4.68 -41.51 18.54
CA PRO A 17 -5.02 -41.74 19.93
C PRO A 17 -3.73 -42.06 20.70
N GLN A 18 -3.50 -41.23 21.72
CA GLN A 18 -2.46 -41.35 22.72
C GLN A 18 -2.70 -42.66 23.50
N SER A 19 -1.74 -43.58 23.42
CA SER A 19 -1.71 -44.85 24.15
C SER A 19 -1.58 -44.57 25.65
N GLU A 20 -2.68 -44.69 26.39
CA GLU A 20 -2.68 -44.78 27.86
C GLU A 20 -2.10 -46.13 28.30
N GLU A 21 -1.05 -46.06 29.11
CA GLU A 21 -0.47 -47.17 29.86
C GLU A 21 -1.53 -47.85 30.73
N THR A 22 -1.97 -49.05 30.33
CA THR A 22 -2.68 -49.97 31.22
C THR A 22 -1.70 -50.98 31.79
N LYS A 23 -1.20 -50.64 32.97
CA LYS A 23 -0.54 -51.52 33.93
C LYS A 23 -1.56 -52.57 34.40
N GLY A 24 -1.41 -53.81 33.96
CA GLY A 24 -2.32 -54.92 34.29
C GLY A 24 -1.58 -56.24 34.46
N GLU A 25 -1.33 -56.57 35.72
CA GLU A 25 -1.24 -57.89 36.38
C GLU A 25 -0.69 -59.10 35.62
N GLU A 26 0.39 -59.62 36.20
CA GLU A 26 0.84 -61.01 36.14
C GLU A 26 -0.32 -61.99 36.38
N LYS A 27 -0.52 -62.89 35.42
CA LYS A 27 -1.07 -64.22 35.73
C LYS A 27 -0.34 -65.28 34.94
N THR A 28 0.71 -65.78 35.57
CA THR A 28 1.31 -67.09 35.31
C THR A 28 0.23 -68.17 35.26
N VAL A 29 0.02 -68.79 34.10
CA VAL A 29 -0.52 -70.14 34.00
C VAL A 29 0.47 -70.95 33.17
N SER A 30 1.34 -71.63 33.92
CA SER A 30 2.09 -72.78 33.49
C SER A 30 1.10 -73.90 33.18
N GLU A 31 0.95 -74.25 31.91
CA GLU A 31 0.40 -75.55 31.51
C GLU A 31 1.31 -76.18 30.45
N SER A 32 2.13 -77.10 30.96
CA SER A 32 2.87 -78.11 30.23
C SER A 32 1.92 -78.95 29.38
N SER A 33 1.78 -78.61 28.12
CA SER A 33 1.25 -79.52 27.10
C SER A 33 2.21 -79.52 25.92
N SER A 34 2.48 -80.73 25.42
CA SER A 34 3.47 -81.04 24.38
C SER A 34 3.53 -79.97 23.28
N ALA A 35 4.63 -79.21 23.26
CA ALA A 35 4.89 -78.11 22.35
C ALA A 35 5.01 -78.63 20.91
N GLN A 36 3.88 -78.78 20.23
CA GLN A 36 3.87 -78.74 18.77
C GLN A 36 4.18 -77.30 18.40
N GLU A 37 5.40 -77.06 17.92
CA GLU A 37 5.81 -75.75 17.39
C GLU A 37 4.71 -75.27 16.43
N LYS A 38 4.08 -74.13 16.74
CA LYS A 38 3.13 -73.51 15.82
C LYS A 38 3.93 -72.88 14.69
N LEU A 39 3.97 -73.56 13.54
CA LEU A 39 4.56 -73.02 12.33
C LEU A 39 3.60 -72.02 11.68
N TYR A 40 4.14 -70.87 11.29
CA TYR A 40 3.43 -69.80 10.58
C TYR A 40 3.84 -69.80 9.10
N THR A 41 2.88 -69.57 8.20
CA THR A 41 3.13 -69.47 6.76
C THR A 41 3.38 -68.02 6.35
N LEU A 42 4.56 -67.72 5.79
CA LEU A 42 4.86 -66.41 5.19
C LEU A 42 4.24 -66.29 3.78
N PRO A 43 4.12 -65.05 3.26
CA PRO A 43 3.70 -64.79 1.88
C PRO A 43 4.62 -65.41 0.81
N ASP A 44 5.87 -65.76 1.15
CA ASP A 44 6.78 -66.54 0.30
C ASP A 44 6.49 -68.06 0.33
N GLY A 45 5.39 -68.49 0.99
CA GLY A 45 4.98 -69.89 1.11
C GLY A 45 5.78 -70.74 2.11
N ARG A 46 6.82 -70.17 2.74
CA ARG A 46 7.65 -70.86 3.75
C ARG A 46 6.90 -70.99 5.08
N LYS A 47 7.10 -72.12 5.76
CA LYS A 47 6.63 -72.37 7.12
C LYS A 47 7.79 -72.18 8.09
N VAL A 48 7.68 -71.25 9.03
CA VAL A 48 8.75 -70.91 9.99
C VAL A 48 8.20 -70.84 11.40
N THR A 49 9.08 -70.92 12.40
CA THR A 49 8.71 -70.76 13.81
C THR A 49 8.51 -69.30 14.18
N ALA A 50 7.79 -69.03 15.26
CA ALA A 50 7.51 -67.67 15.74
C ALA A 50 8.79 -66.85 16.01
N GLU A 51 9.84 -67.50 16.51
CA GLU A 51 11.13 -66.87 16.79
C GLU A 51 11.82 -66.41 15.50
N GLN A 52 11.79 -67.22 14.45
CA GLN A 52 12.36 -66.86 13.14
C GLN A 52 11.60 -65.69 12.49
N VAL A 53 10.27 -65.66 12.60
CA VAL A 53 9.46 -64.52 12.12
C VAL A 53 9.88 -63.23 12.84
N TYR A 54 10.07 -63.31 14.16
CA TYR A 54 10.45 -62.15 14.95
C TYR A 54 11.84 -61.61 14.56
N GLU A 55 12.82 -62.49 14.37
CA GLU A 55 14.16 -62.08 13.94
C GLU A 55 14.19 -61.49 12.52
N GLU A 56 13.46 -62.08 11.58
CA GLU A 56 13.36 -61.54 10.22
C GLU A 56 12.66 -60.18 10.21
N TYR A 57 11.61 -60.01 11.02
CA TYR A 57 10.91 -58.74 11.16
C TYR A 57 11.81 -57.64 11.74
N GLN A 58 12.60 -57.96 12.77
CA GLN A 58 13.56 -57.03 13.36
C GLN A 58 14.64 -56.59 12.35
N LYS A 59 15.07 -57.46 11.44
CA LYS A 59 16.01 -57.12 10.36
C LYS A 59 15.36 -56.29 9.25
N LEU A 60 14.07 -56.49 9.00
CA LEU A 60 13.33 -55.80 7.94
C LEU A 60 13.01 -54.34 8.29
N LEU A 61 12.76 -54.04 9.57
CA LEU A 61 12.43 -52.68 10.04
C LEU A 61 13.45 -51.62 9.61
N PRO A 62 14.77 -51.76 9.85
CA PRO A 62 15.75 -50.74 9.44
C PRO A 62 15.85 -50.58 7.92
N GLU A 63 15.73 -51.67 7.15
CA GLU A 63 15.69 -51.63 5.68
C GLU A 63 14.46 -50.87 5.16
N PHE A 64 13.30 -51.09 5.79
CA PHE A 64 12.08 -50.38 5.45
C PHE A 64 12.18 -48.89 5.77
N THR A 65 12.71 -48.52 6.95
CA THR A 65 12.94 -47.12 7.32
C THR A 65 13.90 -46.45 6.34
N ARG A 66 15.00 -47.10 5.97
CA ARG A 66 15.98 -46.56 5.02
C ARG A 66 15.37 -46.35 3.63
N ARG A 67 14.65 -47.34 3.09
CA ARG A 67 14.00 -47.22 1.76
C ARG A 67 12.89 -46.18 1.75
N SER A 68 12.17 -46.02 2.86
CA SER A 68 11.16 -44.97 3.01
C SER A 68 11.77 -43.57 2.98
N GLN A 69 12.93 -43.39 3.64
CA GLN A 69 13.71 -42.14 3.56
C GLN A 69 14.24 -41.88 2.15
N GLU A 70 14.85 -42.87 1.50
CA GLU A 70 15.33 -42.76 0.11
C GLU A 70 14.20 -42.37 -0.86
N LEU A 71 13.00 -42.97 -0.71
CA LEU A 71 11.82 -42.62 -1.51
C LEU A 71 11.34 -41.19 -1.26
N SER A 72 11.36 -40.74 -0.01
CA SER A 72 10.98 -39.37 0.36
C SER A 72 11.96 -38.35 -0.24
N GLU A 73 13.26 -38.64 -0.19
CA GLU A 73 14.30 -37.80 -0.79
C GLU A 73 14.20 -37.77 -2.32
N LEU A 74 13.96 -38.92 -2.96
CA LEU A 74 13.76 -39.00 -4.41
C LEU A 74 12.55 -38.20 -4.86
N LYS A 75 11.39 -38.36 -4.21
CA LYS A 75 10.18 -37.59 -4.50
C LYS A 75 10.42 -36.09 -4.36
N LYS A 76 11.04 -35.68 -3.25
CA LYS A 76 11.39 -34.29 -2.98
C LYS A 76 12.37 -33.73 -4.02
N LYS A 77 13.32 -34.54 -4.52
CA LYS A 77 14.30 -34.12 -5.52
C LYS A 77 13.70 -33.96 -6.93
N THR A 78 12.77 -34.83 -7.33
CA THR A 78 12.08 -34.70 -8.62
C THR A 78 11.12 -33.51 -8.68
N GLU A 79 10.52 -33.14 -7.56
CA GLU A 79 9.56 -32.02 -7.49
C GLU A 79 10.23 -30.64 -7.51
N ILE A 80 11.52 -30.55 -7.15
CA ILE A 80 12.23 -29.28 -6.99
C ILE A 80 13.07 -28.89 -8.23
N VAL A 81 13.43 -29.83 -9.11
CA VAL A 81 14.51 -29.60 -10.09
C VAL A 81 14.06 -29.45 -11.55
N GLU A 82 12.89 -29.95 -11.96
CA GLU A 82 12.56 -29.96 -13.42
C GLU A 82 11.43 -29.02 -13.85
N GLU A 83 10.49 -28.65 -12.97
CA GLU A 83 9.36 -27.81 -13.39
C GLU A 83 9.71 -26.34 -13.54
N ASP A 84 10.68 -25.82 -12.78
CA ASP A 84 10.88 -24.37 -12.69
C ASP A 84 11.79 -23.83 -13.82
N ASP A 85 12.87 -24.52 -14.16
CA ASP A 85 13.81 -24.04 -15.19
C ASP A 85 13.30 -24.29 -16.62
N THR A 86 12.65 -25.42 -16.88
CA THR A 86 12.10 -25.73 -18.21
C THR A 86 10.85 -24.89 -18.51
N ALA A 87 9.96 -24.70 -17.54
CA ALA A 87 8.77 -23.85 -17.73
C ALA A 87 9.13 -22.38 -17.93
N ARG A 88 10.19 -21.88 -17.28
CA ARG A 88 10.70 -20.51 -17.53
C ARG A 88 11.23 -20.34 -18.94
N GLN A 89 12.01 -21.30 -19.45
CA GLN A 89 12.52 -21.26 -20.82
C GLN A 89 11.39 -21.29 -21.85
N VAL A 90 10.39 -22.17 -21.67
CA VAL A 90 9.20 -22.23 -22.53
C VAL A 90 8.40 -20.92 -22.46
N ARG A 91 8.24 -20.33 -21.26
CA ARG A 91 7.58 -19.02 -21.10
C ARG A 91 8.32 -17.92 -21.87
N GLU A 92 9.65 -17.87 -21.80
CA GLU A 92 10.44 -16.88 -22.54
C GLU A 92 10.36 -17.05 -24.06
N GLU A 93 10.38 -18.28 -24.56
CA GLU A 93 10.21 -18.54 -26.00
C GLU A 93 8.83 -18.12 -26.49
N LEU A 94 7.77 -18.48 -25.76
CA LEU A 94 6.40 -18.05 -26.07
C LEU A 94 6.26 -16.52 -26.03
N LYS A 95 6.96 -15.85 -25.11
CA LYS A 95 7.01 -14.39 -25.04
C LYS A 95 7.70 -13.78 -26.26
N LYS A 96 8.78 -14.38 -26.78
CA LYS A 96 9.41 -13.96 -28.05
C LYS A 96 8.47 -14.11 -29.24
N HIS A 97 7.55 -15.07 -29.20
CA HIS A 97 6.50 -15.25 -30.20
C HIS A 97 5.25 -14.36 -29.98
N GLY A 98 5.28 -13.46 -29.00
CA GLY A 98 4.20 -12.49 -28.76
C GLY A 98 3.04 -13.03 -27.92
N VAL A 99 3.19 -14.18 -27.27
CA VAL A 99 2.19 -14.68 -26.32
C VAL A 99 2.34 -13.90 -25.02
N VAL A 100 1.25 -13.23 -24.61
CA VAL A 100 1.17 -12.55 -23.31
C VAL A 100 0.53 -13.48 -22.31
N PHE A 101 1.22 -13.74 -21.21
CA PHE A 101 0.67 -14.56 -20.13
C PHE A 101 -0.40 -13.80 -19.36
N LYS A 102 -1.40 -14.54 -18.87
CA LYS A 102 -2.50 -13.97 -18.08
C LYS A 102 -1.99 -13.14 -16.91
N ASP A 103 -0.96 -13.62 -16.22
CA ASP A 103 -0.35 -12.91 -15.07
C ASP A 103 0.25 -11.57 -15.48
N GLU A 104 1.01 -11.52 -16.58
CA GLU A 104 1.61 -10.28 -17.09
C GLU A 104 0.55 -9.30 -17.59
N PHE A 105 -0.48 -9.82 -18.26
CA PHE A 105 -1.61 -9.04 -18.73
C PHE A 105 -2.39 -8.40 -17.56
N GLU A 106 -2.67 -9.18 -16.51
CA GLU A 106 -3.35 -8.68 -15.31
C GLU A 106 -2.51 -7.64 -14.57
N GLN A 107 -1.19 -7.85 -14.47
CA GLN A 107 -0.28 -6.85 -13.90
C GLN A 107 -0.30 -5.53 -14.69
N GLU A 108 -0.20 -5.60 -16.02
CA GLU A 108 -0.19 -4.40 -16.86
C GLU A 108 -1.55 -3.69 -16.85
N LYS A 109 -2.65 -4.46 -16.86
CA LYS A 109 -4.00 -3.92 -16.66
C LYS A 109 -4.11 -3.19 -15.32
N ASN A 110 -3.62 -3.78 -14.23
CA ASN A 110 -3.67 -3.16 -12.91
C ASN A 110 -2.86 -1.87 -12.87
N ARG A 111 -1.66 -1.86 -13.47
CA ARG A 111 -0.85 -0.64 -13.63
C ARG A 111 -1.59 0.46 -14.39
N LEU A 112 -2.24 0.12 -15.50
CA LEU A 112 -3.02 1.08 -16.28
C LEU A 112 -4.19 1.65 -15.47
N VAL A 113 -4.91 0.80 -14.75
CA VAL A 113 -6.04 1.21 -13.90
C VAL A 113 -5.57 2.13 -12.77
N GLU A 114 -4.43 1.82 -12.13
CA GLU A 114 -3.86 2.71 -11.12
C GLU A 114 -3.43 4.06 -11.70
N ASN A 115 -2.79 4.06 -12.86
CA ASN A 115 -2.40 5.31 -13.53
C ASN A 115 -3.62 6.18 -13.84
N LEU A 116 -4.68 5.59 -14.40
CA LEU A 116 -5.94 6.30 -14.66
C LEU A 116 -6.58 6.85 -13.37
N ARG A 117 -6.54 6.11 -12.27
CA ARG A 117 -7.03 6.60 -10.97
C ARG A 117 -6.23 7.81 -10.49
N ARG A 118 -4.91 7.75 -10.56
CA ARG A 118 -4.03 8.86 -10.17
C ARG A 118 -4.26 10.10 -11.04
N GLU A 119 -4.40 9.91 -12.35
CA GLU A 119 -4.73 11.01 -13.28
C GLU A 119 -6.07 11.65 -12.92
N LEU A 120 -7.10 10.85 -12.64
CA LEU A 120 -8.42 11.33 -12.28
C LEU A 120 -8.42 12.07 -10.93
N GLU A 121 -7.73 11.55 -9.92
CA GLU A 121 -7.53 12.22 -8.63
C GLU A 121 -6.80 13.56 -8.80
N TYR A 122 -5.78 13.57 -9.66
CA TYR A 122 -5.02 14.78 -9.98
C TYR A 122 -5.88 15.84 -10.67
N GLU A 123 -6.72 15.44 -11.64
CA GLU A 123 -7.67 16.35 -12.27
C GLU A 123 -8.73 16.88 -11.31
N GLN A 124 -9.24 16.02 -10.41
CA GLN A 124 -10.17 16.44 -9.37
C GLN A 124 -9.53 17.48 -8.46
N ARG A 125 -8.27 17.25 -8.06
CA ARG A 125 -7.52 18.20 -7.24
C ARG A 125 -7.34 19.56 -7.93
N LEU A 126 -7.06 19.57 -9.22
CA LEU A 126 -6.97 20.81 -10.01
C LEU A 126 -8.31 21.56 -10.04
N LYS A 127 -9.43 20.84 -10.22
CA LYS A 127 -10.78 21.43 -10.20
C LYS A 127 -11.17 21.97 -8.82
N GLU A 128 -10.74 21.31 -7.75
CA GLU A 128 -10.93 21.79 -6.38
C GLU A 128 -10.18 23.10 -6.17
N LEU A 129 -8.90 23.16 -6.55
CA LEU A 129 -8.07 24.37 -6.42
C LEU A 129 -8.63 25.54 -7.24
N GLU A 130 -9.16 25.28 -8.44
CA GLU A 130 -9.82 26.29 -9.26
C GLU A 130 -11.08 26.87 -8.58
N LYS A 131 -11.84 26.03 -7.86
CA LYS A 131 -13.02 26.47 -7.09
C LYS A 131 -12.62 27.21 -5.82
N GLU A 132 -11.62 26.72 -5.09
CA GLU A 132 -11.12 27.30 -3.84
C GLU A 132 -10.45 28.66 -4.08
N ILE A 133 -9.71 28.80 -5.17
CA ILE A 133 -8.91 29.99 -5.50
C ILE A 133 -9.49 30.64 -6.77
N ASN A 134 -10.74 31.07 -6.68
CA ASN A 134 -11.45 31.76 -7.77
C ASN A 134 -10.99 33.23 -7.96
N GLY A 135 -10.21 33.78 -7.03
CA GLY A 135 -9.75 35.17 -7.02
C GLY A 135 -10.72 36.20 -6.41
N SER A 136 -11.87 35.79 -5.86
CA SER A 136 -12.81 36.72 -5.21
C SER A 136 -12.21 37.44 -4.00
N ASP A 137 -11.23 36.81 -3.34
CA ASP A 137 -10.54 37.36 -2.17
C ASP A 137 -9.46 38.40 -2.55
N GLY A 138 -9.30 38.71 -3.84
CA GLY A 138 -8.22 39.56 -4.35
C GLY A 138 -6.90 38.82 -4.60
N ARG A 139 -6.87 37.50 -4.38
CA ARG A 139 -5.75 36.64 -4.81
C ARG A 139 -5.80 36.48 -6.34
N PRO A 140 -4.67 36.23 -7.02
CA PRO A 140 -4.69 35.80 -8.42
C PRO A 140 -5.61 34.58 -8.60
N PRO A 141 -6.46 34.53 -9.64
CA PRO A 141 -7.30 33.36 -9.88
C PRO A 141 -6.43 32.16 -10.30
N PHE A 142 -6.78 30.96 -9.83
CA PHE A 142 -6.09 29.73 -10.22
C PHE A 142 -6.48 29.34 -11.64
N LYS A 143 -5.52 29.36 -12.56
CA LYS A 143 -5.72 28.95 -13.96
C LYS A 143 -4.99 27.65 -14.23
N LYS A 144 -5.76 26.57 -14.45
CA LYS A 144 -5.25 25.20 -14.67
C LYS A 144 -4.12 25.16 -15.71
N ASP A 145 -4.33 25.76 -16.88
CA ASP A 145 -3.39 25.68 -18.00
C ASP A 145 -2.06 26.40 -17.71
N GLU A 146 -2.10 27.54 -17.03
CA GLU A 146 -0.89 28.30 -16.67
C GLU A 146 -0.06 27.53 -15.62
N VAL A 147 -0.71 26.92 -14.64
CA VAL A 147 -0.05 26.10 -13.61
C VAL A 147 0.57 24.84 -14.23
N LEU A 148 -0.15 24.13 -15.10
CA LEU A 148 0.39 22.95 -15.80
C LEU A 148 1.56 23.30 -16.72
N ALA A 149 1.50 24.45 -17.41
CA ALA A 149 2.60 24.94 -18.23
C ALA A 149 3.83 25.29 -17.36
N HIS A 150 3.63 25.80 -16.14
CA HIS A 150 4.71 26.06 -15.19
C HIS A 150 5.31 24.77 -14.63
N MET A 151 4.48 23.79 -14.26
CA MET A 151 4.91 22.45 -13.82
C MET A 151 5.68 21.67 -14.89
N SER A 152 5.42 21.95 -16.16
CA SER A 152 6.19 21.36 -17.27
C SER A 152 7.60 21.97 -17.38
N LYS A 153 7.79 23.21 -16.92
CA LYS A 153 9.07 23.93 -16.96
C LYS A 153 9.89 23.71 -15.70
N VAL A 154 9.23 23.61 -14.54
CA VAL A 154 9.85 23.46 -13.23
C VAL A 154 9.45 22.11 -12.65
N PRO A 155 10.37 21.29 -12.10
CA PRO A 155 10.06 19.95 -11.60
C PRO A 155 9.31 19.97 -10.25
N ILE A 156 8.16 20.65 -10.21
CA ILE A 156 7.25 20.73 -9.08
C ILE A 156 6.05 19.83 -9.41
N TYR A 157 5.87 18.78 -8.63
CA TYR A 157 4.78 17.81 -8.82
C TYR A 157 3.44 18.28 -8.21
N ASP A 158 3.49 19.15 -7.20
CA ASP A 158 2.30 19.64 -6.51
C ASP A 158 1.74 20.90 -7.20
N PRO A 159 0.50 20.88 -7.71
CA PRO A 159 -0.09 22.01 -8.42
C PRO A 159 -0.26 23.24 -7.53
N LEU A 160 -0.45 23.07 -6.22
CA LEU A 160 -0.57 24.21 -5.31
C LEU A 160 0.76 24.95 -5.17
N LYS A 161 1.87 24.21 -5.01
CA LYS A 161 3.21 24.79 -4.95
C LYS A 161 3.61 25.46 -6.27
N ALA A 162 3.23 24.85 -7.39
CA ALA A 162 3.48 25.43 -8.70
C ALA A 162 2.72 26.75 -8.88
N TYR A 163 1.48 26.84 -8.39
CA TYR A 163 0.70 28.08 -8.36
C TYR A 163 1.36 29.15 -7.46
N GLU A 164 1.81 28.77 -6.26
CA GLU A 164 2.49 29.68 -5.33
C GLU A 164 3.78 30.23 -5.91
N ASP A 165 4.56 29.39 -6.60
CA ASP A 165 5.79 29.79 -7.28
C ASP A 165 5.50 30.72 -8.46
N LEU A 166 4.51 30.38 -9.29
CA LEU A 166 4.09 31.18 -10.45
C LEU A 166 3.60 32.59 -10.06
N HIS A 167 2.95 32.72 -8.91
CA HIS A 167 2.34 33.97 -8.46
C HIS A 167 2.94 34.54 -7.17
N ARG A 168 4.19 34.16 -6.85
CA ARG A 168 4.86 34.53 -5.60
C ARG A 168 4.76 36.02 -5.27
N THR A 169 5.16 36.89 -6.19
CA THR A 169 5.14 38.35 -6.01
C THR A 169 3.73 38.88 -5.73
N LYS A 170 2.73 38.43 -6.48
CA LYS A 170 1.34 38.87 -6.33
C LYS A 170 0.72 38.38 -5.02
N LEU A 171 1.05 37.15 -4.59
CA LEU A 171 0.60 36.62 -3.31
C LEU A 171 1.19 37.39 -2.14
N ASP A 172 2.45 37.83 -2.25
CA ASP A 172 3.10 38.65 -1.23
C ASP A 172 2.51 40.06 -1.18
N GLU A 173 2.25 40.70 -2.32
CA GLU A 173 1.52 41.97 -2.41
C GLU A 173 0.12 41.86 -1.78
N TRP A 174 -0.62 40.80 -2.11
CA TRP A 174 -1.94 40.53 -1.53
C TRP A 174 -1.87 40.35 -0.01
N LYS A 175 -0.89 39.60 0.51
CA LYS A 175 -0.67 39.45 1.95
C LYS A 175 -0.40 40.81 2.60
N ILE A 176 0.46 41.63 2.01
CA ILE A 176 0.75 42.99 2.50
C ILE A 176 -0.53 43.83 2.54
N GLN A 177 -1.34 43.80 1.48
CA GLN A 177 -2.64 44.50 1.44
C GLN A 177 -3.59 44.02 2.54
N GLN A 178 -3.68 42.71 2.77
CA GLN A 178 -4.47 42.15 3.87
C GLN A 178 -3.97 42.61 5.25
N PHE A 179 -2.64 42.69 5.44
CA PHE A 179 -2.06 43.22 6.68
C PHE A 179 -2.33 44.71 6.86
N LEU A 180 -2.23 45.51 5.80
CA LEU A 180 -2.50 46.95 5.81
C LEU A 180 -3.99 47.22 6.09
N ALA A 181 -4.90 46.50 5.43
CA ALA A 181 -6.34 46.61 5.66
C ALA A 181 -6.71 46.28 7.11
N LYS A 182 -6.11 45.24 7.70
CA LYS A 182 -6.28 44.91 9.13
C LYS A 182 -5.78 46.02 10.05
N LYS A 183 -4.60 46.61 9.78
CA LYS A 183 -4.06 47.72 10.58
C LYS A 183 -4.92 48.97 10.50
N GLN A 184 -5.46 49.29 9.32
CA GLN A 184 -6.34 50.44 9.15
C GLN A 184 -7.66 50.27 9.91
N GLY A 185 -8.19 49.04 10.01
CA GLY A 185 -9.35 48.71 10.85
C GLY A 185 -9.08 48.73 12.36
N LEU A 186 -7.82 48.52 12.80
CA LEU A 186 -7.44 48.61 14.21
C LEU A 186 -7.02 50.02 14.66
N SER A 187 -6.96 50.99 13.74
CA SER A 187 -6.64 52.39 14.05
C SER A 187 -7.87 53.22 14.49
N SER A 188 -8.92 52.56 14.99
CA SER A 188 -9.93 53.20 15.83
C SER A 188 -9.62 52.87 17.29
N TYR A 189 -8.50 53.38 17.81
CA TYR A 189 -8.50 53.74 19.22
C TYR A 189 -9.55 54.83 19.36
N GLU A 190 -10.72 54.37 19.79
CA GLU A 190 -11.75 55.08 20.50
C GLU A 190 -11.09 56.08 21.45
N THR A 191 -10.84 57.28 20.92
CA THR A 191 -10.56 58.41 21.77
C THR A 191 -11.89 58.73 22.40
N VAL A 192 -12.16 58.09 23.55
CA VAL A 192 -13.22 58.47 24.48
C VAL A 192 -12.91 59.90 24.91
N ARG A 193 -13.32 60.85 24.08
CA ARG A 193 -13.27 62.27 24.36
C ARG A 193 -14.53 62.55 25.16
N GLY A 194 -14.35 62.60 26.48
CA GLY A 194 -15.38 62.99 27.44
C GLY A 194 -16.11 64.26 27.00
N GLY A 195 -17.39 64.31 27.35
CA GLY A 195 -18.39 65.20 26.80
C GLY A 195 -18.02 66.69 26.77
N SER A 196 -18.47 67.33 25.70
CA SER A 196 -18.77 68.76 25.70
C SER A 196 -19.92 68.99 24.73
N VAL A 197 -21.05 69.40 25.30
CA VAL A 197 -22.23 69.89 24.58
C VAL A 197 -21.83 71.22 23.94
N GLY A 198 -21.80 71.31 22.60
CA GLY A 198 -21.52 72.58 21.96
C GLY A 198 -21.38 72.55 20.44
N ALA A 199 -22.46 72.97 19.77
CA ALA A 199 -22.57 73.55 18.42
C ALA A 199 -22.21 72.70 17.18
N PRO A 200 -23.05 72.73 16.12
CA PRO A 200 -22.73 72.11 14.83
C PRO A 200 -21.63 72.89 14.10
N PRO A 201 -20.58 72.24 13.57
CA PRO A 201 -19.55 72.90 12.78
C PRO A 201 -20.06 73.25 11.36
N PRO A 202 -19.59 74.37 10.77
CA PRO A 202 -19.94 74.76 9.41
C PRO A 202 -19.33 73.80 8.37
N ALA A 203 -20.07 73.61 7.27
CA ALA A 203 -19.76 72.71 6.17
C ALA A 203 -18.32 72.90 5.62
N ALA A 204 -17.52 71.84 5.71
CA ALA A 204 -16.18 71.80 5.12
C ALA A 204 -16.25 71.52 3.60
N PRO A 205 -15.35 72.13 2.80
CA PRO A 205 -15.30 71.96 1.36
C PRO A 205 -14.77 70.58 0.98
N LYS A 206 -15.45 69.94 0.01
CA LYS A 206 -15.05 68.69 -0.63
C LYS A 206 -13.66 68.85 -1.26
N LYS A 207 -12.61 68.43 -0.56
CA LYS A 207 -11.28 68.22 -1.16
C LYS A 207 -11.34 66.95 -2.00
N SER A 208 -11.19 67.11 -3.32
CA SER A 208 -10.95 66.01 -4.24
C SER A 208 -9.72 65.23 -3.79
N LEU A 209 -9.90 63.94 -3.51
CA LEU A 209 -8.80 62.99 -3.36
C LEU A 209 -8.04 62.99 -4.69
N GLY A 210 -6.88 63.66 -4.70
CA GLY A 210 -5.98 63.67 -5.84
C GLY A 210 -5.56 62.24 -6.16
N LYS A 211 -5.74 61.86 -7.41
CA LYS A 211 -5.17 60.63 -7.96
C LYS A 211 -3.65 60.80 -7.87
N MET A 212 -3.00 60.14 -6.91
CA MET A 212 -1.55 59.96 -6.96
C MET A 212 -1.23 59.25 -8.27
N SER A 213 -0.28 59.80 -9.02
CA SER A 213 0.14 59.20 -10.28
C SER A 213 0.95 57.94 -9.99
N ASP A 214 0.86 56.92 -10.86
CA ASP A 214 1.64 55.68 -10.74
C ASP A 214 3.16 55.94 -10.65
N GLU A 215 3.62 57.10 -11.12
CA GLU A 215 5.00 57.56 -11.04
C GLU A 215 5.45 57.82 -9.59
N GLU A 216 4.59 58.44 -8.76
CA GLU A 216 4.89 58.78 -7.36
C GLU A 216 4.96 57.53 -6.48
N VAL A 217 4.13 56.52 -6.77
CA VAL A 217 4.16 55.23 -6.07
C VAL A 217 5.47 54.48 -6.37
N ARG A 218 5.96 54.55 -7.62
CA ARG A 218 7.25 53.94 -8.00
C ARG A 218 8.45 54.61 -7.35
N GLN A 219 8.43 55.93 -7.16
CA GLN A 219 9.52 56.64 -6.48
C GLN A 219 9.62 56.26 -5.00
N LEU A 220 8.49 56.17 -4.29
CA LEU A 220 8.47 55.76 -2.87
C LEU A 220 9.05 54.35 -2.66
N ILE A 221 8.70 53.39 -3.52
CA ILE A 221 9.22 52.02 -3.44
C ILE A 221 10.73 51.99 -3.72
N SER A 222 11.21 52.83 -4.63
CA SER A 222 12.64 52.90 -4.99
C SER A 222 13.49 53.48 -3.86
N GLU A 223 12.97 54.47 -3.13
CA GLU A 223 13.68 55.14 -2.03
C GLU A 223 13.82 54.23 -0.79
N GLU A 224 12.84 53.35 -0.55
CA GLU A 224 12.85 52.42 0.58
C GLU A 224 13.76 51.19 0.35
N LEU A 225 14.01 50.82 -0.91
CA LEU A 225 14.98 49.77 -1.28
C LEU A 225 16.45 50.25 -1.28
N SER A 226 16.69 51.56 -1.17
CA SER A 226 18.03 52.16 -1.15
C SER A 226 18.55 52.47 0.27
N ARG A 227 17.75 52.19 1.30
CA ARG A 227 18.15 52.24 2.72
C ARG A 227 18.51 50.86 3.25
#